data_AF-A0A2K2FBD4-F1
#
_entry.id   AF-A0A2K2FBD4-F1
#
_cell.length_a   1.000
_cell.length_b   1.000
_cell.length_c   1.000
_cell.angle_alpha   90.00
_cell.angle_beta   90.00
_cell.angle_gamma   90.00
#
_symmetry.space_group_name_H-M   'P 1'
#
loop_
_entity.id
_entity.type
_entity.pdbx_description
1 polymer ?
#
loop_
_entity_poly.entity_id
_entity_poly.type
_entity_poly.pdbx_seq_one_letter_code
_entity_poly.pdbx_strand_id
1 'polypeptide(L)'
;MFLDEIKRLNLSFNLQRENDRIAYNIIRSKRQKTAYIIKAILAYEGVTQEEKELKRIKRALREVLQDMNLTADKDCYFTEESQIPDEVFQIFDRI
;
A
#
# COMPACT_ATOMS: atom_id res chain seq x y z
N MET A 1 -8.09 -31.79 -4.08
CA MET A 1 -6.80 -31.78 -4.82
C MET A 1 -6.22 -30.38 -4.63
N PHE A 2 -5.37 -30.18 -3.61
CA PHE A 2 -4.93 -28.84 -3.13
C PHE A 2 -3.55 -28.42 -3.69
N LEU A 3 -3.03 -29.13 -4.70
CA LEU A 3 -1.66 -28.93 -5.19
C LEU A 3 -1.48 -27.62 -5.99
N ASP A 4 -2.56 -26.96 -6.41
CA ASP A 4 -2.50 -25.71 -7.18
C ASP A 4 -2.33 -24.43 -6.34
N GLU A 5 -2.46 -24.50 -5.01
CA GLU A 5 -2.40 -23.31 -4.15
C GLU A 5 -0.97 -22.85 -3.83
N ILE A 6 0.03 -23.74 -3.96
CA ILE A 6 1.43 -23.43 -3.61
C ILE A 6 2.31 -23.47 -4.86
N LYS A 7 2.68 -22.28 -5.34
CA LYS A 7 3.65 -22.14 -6.44
C LYS A 7 5.03 -21.75 -5.88
N ARG A 8 6.08 -22.41 -6.39
CA ARG A 8 7.48 -22.07 -6.05
C ARG A 8 8.03 -21.10 -7.09
N LEU A 9 8.72 -20.08 -6.62
CA LEU A 9 9.44 -19.12 -7.46
C LEU A 9 10.95 -19.43 -7.38
N ASN A 10 11.57 -19.73 -8.53
CA ASN A 10 13.01 -19.91 -8.63
C ASN A 10 13.66 -18.56 -8.94
N LEU A 11 14.59 -18.13 -8.08
CA LEU A 11 15.33 -16.88 -8.22
C LEU A 11 16.83 -17.16 -8.32
N SER A 12 17.50 -16.44 -9.21
CA SER A 12 18.96 -16.49 -9.40
C SER A 12 19.55 -15.11 -9.14
N PHE A 13 20.64 -15.06 -8.37
CA PHE A 13 21.30 -13.81 -7.98
C PHE A 13 22.69 -13.76 -8.61
N ASN A 14 23.05 -12.63 -9.24
CA ASN A 14 24.41 -12.44 -9.73
C ASN A 14 25.29 -11.86 -8.61
N LEU A 15 26.10 -12.71 -7.97
CA LEU A 15 26.94 -12.28 -6.83
C LEU A 15 28.08 -11.30 -7.20
N GLN A 16 28.32 -11.04 -8.50
CA GLN A 16 29.21 -9.98 -8.94
C GLN A 16 28.56 -8.59 -8.88
N ARG A 17 27.22 -8.51 -8.86
CA ARG A 17 26.48 -7.26 -8.67
C ARG A 17 26.27 -7.02 -7.18
N GLU A 18 26.70 -5.84 -6.70
CA GLU A 18 26.67 -5.51 -5.27
C GLU A 18 25.27 -5.67 -4.66
N ASN A 19 24.26 -5.09 -5.31
CA ASN A 19 22.88 -5.12 -4.82
C ASN A 19 22.31 -6.55 -4.76
N ASP A 20 22.54 -7.36 -5.80
CA ASP A 20 22.13 -8.77 -5.84
C ASP A 20 22.78 -9.56 -4.71
N ARG A 21 24.08 -9.33 -4.45
CA ARG A 21 24.84 -9.98 -3.37
C ARG A 21 24.29 -9.60 -1.99
N ILE A 22 24.03 -8.31 -1.77
CA ILE A 22 23.44 -7.80 -0.52
C ILE A 22 22.06 -8.43 -0.30
N ALA A 23 21.17 -8.35 -1.30
CA ALA A 23 19.82 -8.91 -1.24
C ALA A 23 19.85 -10.43 -0.99
N TYR A 24 20.72 -11.16 -1.68
CA TYR A 24 20.94 -12.59 -1.49
C TYR A 24 21.34 -12.91 -0.05
N ASN A 25 22.34 -12.20 0.50
CA ASN A 25 22.81 -12.44 1.87
C ASN A 25 21.71 -12.14 2.91
N ILE A 26 20.94 -11.07 2.72
CA ILE A 26 19.82 -10.72 3.58
C ILE A 26 18.77 -11.84 3.54
N ILE A 27 18.29 -12.23 2.35
CA ILE A 27 17.26 -13.27 2.20
C ILE A 27 17.77 -14.61 2.76
N ARG A 28 19.02 -14.98 2.46
CA ARG A 28 19.65 -16.21 2.93
C ARG A 28 19.64 -16.29 4.46
N SER A 29 19.91 -15.18 5.14
CA SER A 29 19.94 -15.11 6.62
C SER A 29 18.58 -15.34 7.29
N LYS A 30 17.46 -15.21 6.57
CA LYS A 30 16.11 -15.34 7.15
C LYS A 30 15.66 -16.79 7.22
N ARG A 31 15.07 -17.20 8.36
CA ARG A 31 14.47 -18.52 8.57
C ARG A 31 13.28 -18.76 7.64
N GLN A 32 12.39 -17.77 7.50
CA GLN A 32 11.20 -17.82 6.63
C GLN A 32 11.34 -16.83 5.46
N LYS A 33 12.01 -17.28 4.39
CA LYS A 33 12.40 -16.43 3.25
C LYS A 33 11.18 -15.88 2.49
N THR A 34 10.24 -16.74 2.16
CA THR A 34 9.01 -16.38 1.44
C THR A 34 8.19 -15.33 2.20
N ALA A 35 7.99 -15.51 3.51
CA ALA A 35 7.25 -14.56 4.33
C ALA A 35 7.96 -13.19 4.43
N TYR A 36 9.29 -13.20 4.54
CA TYR A 36 10.09 -11.98 4.52
C TYR A 36 9.95 -11.22 3.20
N ILE A 37 10.09 -11.91 2.07
CA ILE A 37 9.97 -11.32 0.73
C ILE A 37 8.56 -10.76 0.50
N ILE A 38 7.50 -11.49 0.89
CA ILE A 38 6.12 -11.01 0.78
C ILE A 38 5.95 -9.68 1.52
N LYS A 39 6.40 -9.61 2.78
CA LYS A 39 6.30 -8.37 3.57
C LYS A 39 7.07 -7.22 2.95
N ALA A 40 8.28 -7.47 2.46
CA ALA A 40 9.11 -6.44 1.84
C ALA A 40 8.47 -5.90 0.55
N ILE A 41 7.93 -6.78 -0.31
CA ILE A 41 7.24 -6.37 -1.55
C ILE A 41 5.97 -5.59 -1.23
N LEU A 42 5.13 -6.09 -0.31
CA LEU A 42 3.90 -5.39 0.07
C LEU A 42 4.17 -4.02 0.69
N ALA A 43 5.26 -3.88 1.47
CA ALA A 43 5.67 -2.59 2.00
C ALA A 43 6.22 -1.65 0.91
N TYR A 44 6.98 -2.17 -0.06
CA TYR A 44 7.56 -1.39 -1.16
C TYR A 44 6.50 -0.90 -2.15
N GLU A 45 5.53 -1.74 -2.49
CA GLU A 45 4.47 -1.46 -3.47
C GLU A 45 3.32 -0.59 -2.92
N GLY A 46 3.45 -0.02 -1.70
CA GLY A 46 2.34 0.73 -1.08
C GLY A 46 1.11 -0.14 -0.78
N VAL A 47 1.36 -1.42 -0.48
CA VAL A 47 0.32 -2.37 -0.06
C VAL A 47 0.40 -2.53 1.45
N THR A 48 0.63 -1.43 2.16
CA THR A 48 0.44 -1.40 3.61
C THR A 48 -1.06 -1.45 3.88
N GLN A 49 -1.43 -2.19 4.92
CA GLN A 49 -2.82 -2.28 5.37
C GLN A 49 -3.38 -0.86 5.63
N GLU A 50 -2.54 0.05 6.12
CA GLU A 50 -2.90 1.46 6.39
C GLU A 50 -3.29 2.24 5.14
N GLU A 51 -2.56 2.15 4.02
CA GLU A 51 -2.94 2.85 2.79
C GLU A 51 -4.22 2.27 2.17
N LYS A 52 -4.44 0.96 2.32
CA LYS A 52 -5.70 0.31 1.93
C LYS A 52 -6.88 0.74 2.79
N GLU A 53 -6.69 0.80 4.11
CA GLU A 53 -7.71 1.27 5.05
C GLU A 53 -8.00 2.76 4.83
N LEU A 54 -6.98 3.58 4.58
CA LEU A 54 -7.16 5.00 4.24
C LEU A 54 -7.97 5.15 2.94
N LYS A 55 -7.67 4.36 1.90
CA LYS A 55 -8.46 4.36 0.65
C LYS A 55 -9.90 3.91 0.87
N ARG A 56 -10.14 2.92 1.74
CA ARG A 56 -11.49 2.47 2.12
C ARG A 56 -12.27 3.56 2.87
N ILE A 57 -11.64 4.20 3.85
CA ILE A 57 -12.23 5.30 4.63
C ILE A 57 -12.54 6.49 3.70
N LYS A 58 -11.62 6.87 2.81
CA LYS A 58 -11.83 7.93 1.82
C LYS A 58 -13.02 7.64 0.91
N ARG A 59 -13.19 6.40 0.45
CA ARG A 59 -14.33 6.00 -0.37
C ARG A 59 -15.65 6.03 0.41
N ALA A 60 -15.68 5.47 1.61
CA ALA A 60 -16.88 5.49 2.45
C ALA A 60 -17.32 6.93 2.79
N LEU A 61 -16.37 7.82 3.06
CA LEU A 61 -16.65 9.23 3.31
C LEU A 61 -17.21 9.92 2.07
N ARG A 62 -16.67 9.62 0.88
CA ARG A 62 -17.18 10.16 -0.39
C ARG A 62 -18.64 9.79 -0.64
N GLU A 63 -19.00 8.53 -0.42
CA GLU A 63 -20.35 8.02 -0.60
C GLU A 63 -21.33 8.74 0.33
N VAL A 64 -20.99 8.90 1.60
CA VAL A 64 -21.83 9.61 2.59
C VAL A 64 -22.01 11.10 2.24
N LEU A 65 -20.95 11.78 1.79
CA LEU A 65 -21.03 13.19 1.39
C LEU A 65 -21.91 13.40 0.14
N GLN A 66 -21.87 12.45 -0.81
CA GLN A 66 -22.74 12.44 -1.98
C GLN A 66 -24.21 12.22 -1.59
N ASP A 67 -24.48 11.27 -0.70
CA ASP A 67 -25.84 11.01 -0.19
C ASP A 67 -26.42 12.22 0.58
N MET A 68 -25.56 13.03 1.21
CA MET A 68 -25.97 14.24 1.93
C MET A 68 -26.08 15.50 1.05
N ASN A 69 -25.89 15.40 -0.27
CA ASN A 69 -25.83 16.55 -1.20
C ASN A 69 -24.81 17.63 -0.79
N LEU A 70 -23.74 17.23 -0.10
CA LEU A 70 -22.65 18.13 0.29
C LEU A 70 -21.60 18.15 -0.83
N THR A 71 -21.70 19.12 -1.74
CA THR A 71 -20.67 19.34 -2.77
C THR A 71 -19.66 20.38 -2.28
N ALA A 72 -18.37 20.05 -2.35
CA ALA A 72 -17.30 20.97 -1.96
C ALA A 72 -17.29 22.21 -2.87
N ASP A 73 -17.15 23.39 -2.25
CA ASP A 73 -17.20 24.69 -2.92
C ASP A 73 -15.93 24.96 -3.76
N LYS A 74 -16.06 25.79 -4.80
CA LYS A 74 -15.10 25.92 -5.92
C LYS A 74 -13.73 26.53 -5.57
N ASP A 75 -13.54 27.00 -4.34
CA ASP A 75 -12.28 27.59 -3.87
C ASP A 75 -11.36 26.60 -3.14
N CYS A 76 -11.72 25.32 -3.10
CA CYS A 76 -10.84 24.27 -2.59
C CYS A 76 -9.87 23.82 -3.69
N TYR A 77 -8.56 23.84 -3.41
CA TYR A 77 -7.56 23.29 -4.32
C TYR A 77 -7.67 21.76 -4.33
N PHE A 78 -8.44 21.23 -5.27
CA PHE A 78 -8.55 19.79 -5.51
C PHE A 78 -7.34 19.30 -6.32
N THR A 79 -6.68 18.24 -5.87
CA THR A 79 -5.88 17.41 -6.77
C THR A 79 -6.81 16.47 -7.53
N GLU A 80 -6.55 16.24 -8.82
CA GLU A 80 -7.46 15.57 -9.77
C GLU A 80 -7.91 14.15 -9.35
N GLU A 81 -7.33 13.56 -8.30
CA GLU A 81 -7.69 12.23 -7.79
C GLU A 81 -8.75 12.23 -6.67
N SER A 82 -9.02 13.34 -5.99
CA SER A 82 -10.06 13.39 -4.96
C SER A 82 -10.73 14.75 -4.88
N GLN A 83 -12.00 14.81 -5.26
CA GLN A 83 -12.93 15.92 -5.03
C GLN A 83 -13.27 16.14 -3.54
N ILE A 84 -12.31 15.87 -2.64
CA ILE A 84 -12.44 16.06 -1.19
C ILE A 84 -11.28 16.97 -0.78
N PRO A 85 -11.55 18.16 -0.21
CA PRO A 85 -10.51 19.07 0.22
C PRO A 85 -9.68 18.48 1.36
N ASP A 86 -8.36 18.70 1.35
CA ASP A 86 -7.45 18.20 2.38
C ASP A 86 -7.78 18.76 3.78
N GLU A 87 -8.47 19.91 3.86
CA GLU A 87 -8.90 20.48 5.15
C GLU A 87 -9.90 19.59 5.92
N VAL A 88 -10.63 18.71 5.23
CA VAL A 88 -11.52 17.73 5.88
C VAL A 88 -10.72 16.75 6.74
N PHE A 89 -9.50 16.40 6.33
CA PHE A 89 -8.67 15.45 7.06
C PHE A 89 -7.90 16.11 8.22
N GLN A 90 -7.76 17.43 8.24
CA GLN A 90 -7.16 18.18 9.36
C GLN A 90 -8.03 18.17 10.63
N ILE A 91 -9.30 17.74 10.54
CA ILE A 91 -10.17 17.56 11.70
C ILE A 91 -9.65 16.44 12.61
N PHE A 92 -8.99 15.42 12.05
CA PHE A 92 -8.44 14.29 12.80
C PHE A 92 -7.13 14.61 13.53
N ASP A 93 -6.43 15.68 13.14
CA ASP A 93 -5.19 16.13 13.81
C ASP A 93 -5.45 16.97 15.08
N ARG A 94 -6.73 17.24 15.40
CA ARG A 94 -7.15 18.02 16.58
C ARG A 94 -7.74 17.16 17.72
N ILE A 95 -7.51 15.84 17.71
CA ILE A 95 -7.88 14.92 18.81
C ILE A 95 -6.64 14.57 19.64
#